data_AF-A0A7C7Q518-F1
#
_entry.id   AF-A0A7C7Q518-F1
#
_cell.length_a   1.000
_cell.length_b   1.000
_cell.length_c   1.000
_cell.angle_alpha   90.00
_cell.angle_beta   90.00
_cell.angle_gamma   90.00
#
_symmetry.space_group_name_H-M   'P 1'
#
loop_
_entity.id
_entity.type
_entity.pdbx_description
1 polymer ?
#
loop_
_entity_poly.entity_id
_entity_poly.type
_entity_poly.pdbx_seq_one_letter_code
_entity_poly.pdbx_strand_id
1 'polypeptide(L)' 'MFGGLGYGEILLIFLIVLLLFGARRIPEIAQGLGKGIREFRKALHEVKDEIESTGGEDEGEEHKKLAG' A
#
# COMPACT_ATOMS: atom_id res chain seq x y z
N MET A 1 -33.90 -8.52 17.52
CA MET A 1 -33.54 -7.07 17.47
C MET A 1 -32.13 -6.95 18.04
N PHE A 2 -31.26 -6.16 17.40
CA PHE A 2 -29.86 -5.87 17.80
C PHE A 2 -28.77 -6.89 17.41
N GLY A 3 -28.47 -6.99 16.11
CA GLY A 3 -27.29 -7.71 15.61
C GLY A 3 -26.50 -6.83 14.64
N GLY A 4 -25.60 -6.00 15.17
CA GLY A 4 -24.67 -5.16 14.39
C GLY A 4 -25.16 -3.74 14.11
N LEU A 5 -24.21 -2.82 14.00
CA LEU A 5 -24.43 -1.47 13.48
C LEU A 5 -25.10 -1.60 12.10
N GLY A 6 -26.38 -1.27 12.04
CA GLY A 6 -27.14 -1.32 10.79
C GLY A 6 -26.62 -0.28 9.81
N TYR A 7 -26.87 -0.51 8.51
CA TYR A 7 -26.50 0.44 7.46
C TYR A 7 -27.00 1.87 7.75
N GLY A 8 -28.19 2.01 8.36
CA GLY A 8 -28.74 3.30 8.78
C GLY A 8 -27.94 4.01 9.87
N GLU A 9 -27.43 3.28 10.87
CA GLU A 9 -26.62 3.86 11.95
C GLU A 9 -25.25 4.30 11.42
N ILE A 10 -24.64 3.50 10.53
CA ILE A 10 -23.38 3.85 9.87
C ILE A 10 -23.56 5.12 9.02
N LEU A 11 -24.66 5.22 8.26
CA LEU A 11 -24.97 6.44 7.49
C LEU A 11 -25.17 7.66 8.38
N LEU A 12 -25.84 7.51 9.52
CA LEU A 12 -26.05 8.62 10.45
C LEU A 12 -24.74 9.11 11.07
N ILE A 13 -23.88 8.18 11.50
CA ILE A 13 -22.54 8.52 12.02
C ILE A 13 -21.72 9.20 10.93
N PHE A 14 -21.74 8.67 9.71
CA PHE A 14 -21.04 9.26 8.57
C PHE A 14 -21.53 10.69 8.29
N LEU A 15 -22.85 10.91 8.34
CA LEU A 15 -23.43 12.24 8.16
C LEU A 15 -22.97 13.22 9.23
N ILE A 16 -22.92 12.81 10.50
CA ILE A 16 -22.41 13.65 11.61
C ILE A 16 -20.93 13.99 11.36
N VAL A 17 -20.10 13.03 10.99
CA VAL A 17 -18.69 13.24 10.64
C VAL A 17 -18.56 14.22 9.48
N LEU A 18 -19.38 14.09 8.44
CA LEU A 18 -19.39 15.00 7.30
C LEU A 18 -19.83 16.42 7.68
N LEU A 19 -20.73 16.58 8.66
CA LEU A 19 -21.13 17.91 9.15
C LEU A 19 -20.02 18.57 9.97
N LEU A 20 -19.31 17.80 10.81
CA LEU A 20 -18.21 18.31 11.65
C LEU A 20 -16.97 18.67 10.84
N PHE A 21 -16.54 17.78 9.94
CA PHE A 21 -15.30 17.93 9.18
C PHE A 21 -15.53 18.51 7.78
N GLY A 22 -16.76 18.47 7.27
CA GLY A 22 -17.10 18.84 5.90
C GLY A 22 -16.83 17.72 4.90
N ALA A 23 -17.70 17.61 3.89
CA ALA A 23 -17.56 16.60 2.83
C ALA A 23 -16.29 16.75 1.97
N ARG A 24 -15.64 17.92 2.00
CA ARG A 24 -14.38 18.19 1.27
C ARG A 24 -13.15 17.62 1.98
N ARG A 25 -13.19 17.44 3.30
CA ARG A 25 -12.00 17.06 4.08
C ARG A 25 -11.63 15.59 3.92
N ILE A 26 -12.63 14.72 3.75
CA ILE A 26 -12.46 13.28 3.52
C ILE A 26 -11.67 13.00 2.22
N PRO A 27 -12.06 13.52 1.03
CA PRO A 27 -11.32 13.28 -0.20
C PRO A 27 -9.92 13.94 -0.18
N GLU A 28 -9.77 15.09 0.47
CA GLU A 28 -8.48 15.77 0.63
C GLU A 28 -7.48 14.90 1.42
N ILE A 29 -7.91 14.35 2.56
CA ILE A 29 -7.11 13.43 3.37
C ILE A 29 -6.83 12.12 2.61
N ALA A 30 -7.84 11.56 1.94
CA ALA A 30 -7.68 10.34 1.15
C ALA A 30 -6.68 10.52 -0.02
N GLN A 31 -6.69 11.68 -0.68
CA GLN A 31 -5.71 12.00 -1.72
C GLN A 31 -4.29 12.11 -1.15
N GLY A 32 -4.13 12.75 0.01
CA GLY A 32 -2.83 12.85 0.70
C GLY A 32 -2.29 11.49 1.12
N LEU A 33 -3.11 10.68 1.80
CA LEU A 33 -2.78 9.31 2.21
C LEU A 33 -2.48 8.42 1.00
N GLY A 34 -3.29 8.49 -0.06
CA GLY A 34 -3.11 7.69 -1.26
C GLY A 34 -1.79 7.98 -1.97
N LYS A 35 -1.41 9.26 -2.07
CA LYS A 35 -0.09 9.65 -2.58
C LYS A 35 1.04 9.14 -1.69
N GLY A 36 0.93 9.32 -0.37
CA GLY A 36 1.93 8.84 0.59
C GLY A 36 2.14 7.32 0.52
N ILE A 37 1.05 6.54 0.50
CA ILE A 37 1.12 5.08 0.38
C ILE A 37 1.75 4.66 -0.95
N ARG A 38 1.43 5.35 -2.05
CA ARG A 38 2.01 5.06 -3.37
C ARG A 38 3.52 5.28 -3.40
N GLU A 39 3.99 6.43 -2.92
CA GLU A 39 5.43 6.74 -2.87
C GLU A 39 6.16 5.78 -1.91
N PHE A 40 5.55 5.46 -0.77
CA PHE A 40 6.10 4.47 0.17
C PHE A 40 6.26 3.09 -0.47
N ARG A 41 5.23 2.60 -1.18
CA ARG A 41 5.31 1.33 -1.91
C ARG A 41 6.37 1.35 -3.01
N LYS A 42 6.55 2.48 -3.69
CA LYS A 42 7.57 2.62 -4.74
C LYS A 42 8.98 2.53 -4.15
N ALA A 43 9.25 3.26 -3.07
CA ALA A 43 10.54 3.20 -2.38
C ALA A 43 10.86 1.80 -1.84
N LEU A 44 9.87 1.09 -1.29
CA LEU A 44 10.07 -0.30 -0.87
C LEU A 44 10.42 -1.25 -2.02
N HIS A 45 9.86 -1.02 -3.21
CA HIS A 45 10.15 -1.84 -4.38
C HIS A 45 11.58 -1.58 -4.90
N GLU A 46 11.98 -0.32 -4.99
CA GLU A 46 13.33 0.08 -5.40
C GLU A 46 14.40 -0.50 -4.46
N VAL A 47 14.18 -0.44 -3.15
CA VAL A 47 15.06 -1.08 -2.16
C VAL A 47 15.12 -2.60 -2.33
N LYS A 48 13.97 -3.26 -2.62
CA LYS A 48 13.93 -4.70 -2.86
C LYS A 48 14.73 -5.07 -4.11
N ASP A 49 14.58 -4.31 -5.19
CA ASP A 49 15.28 -4.54 -6.46
C ASP A 49 16.80 -4.29 -6.33
N GLU A 50 17.23 -3.31 -5.53
CA GLU A 50 18.65 -3.07 -5.19
C GLU A 50 19.26 -4.24 -4.39
N ILE A 51 18.51 -4.80 -3.43
CA ILE A 51 18.97 -5.94 -2.63
C ILE A 51 19.06 -7.21 -3.49
N GLU A 52 18.09 -7.46 -4.37
CA GLU A 52 18.08 -8.62 -5.27
C GLU A 52 19.18 -8.52 -6.35
N SER A 53 19.51 -7.32 -6.82
CA SER A 53 20.59 -7.10 -7.80
C SER A 53 21.99 -7.13 -7.20
N THR A 54 22.15 -6.81 -5.91
CA THR A 54 23.46 -6.84 -5.24
C THR A 54 23.80 -8.21 -4.64
N GLY A 55 22.80 -9.07 -4.42
CA GLY A 55 22.95 -10.38 -3.75
C GLY A 55 22.94 -11.62 -4.66
N GLY A 56 22.90 -11.46 -5.99
CA GLY A 56 22.60 -12.55 -6.93
C GLY A 56 23.62 -12.80 -8.06
N GLU A 57 24.88 -12.39 -7.90
CA GLU A 57 25.94 -12.61 -8.89
C GLU A 57 27.15 -13.35 -8.29
N ASP A 58 26.94 -14.53 -7.71
CA ASP A 58 27.98 -15.57 -7.62
C ASP A 58 27.28 -16.92 -7.43
N GLU A 59 27.29 -17.77 -8.47
CA GLU A 59 26.89 -19.20 -8.54
C GLU A 59 26.15 -19.50 -9.86
N GLY A 60 26.88 -19.68 -10.97
CA GLY A 60 26.22 -20.09 -12.21
C GLY A 60 27.04 -20.47 -13.45
N GLU A 61 28.36 -20.25 -13.50
CA GLU A 61 29.12 -20.36 -14.77
C GLU A 61 30.30 -21.37 -14.80
N GLU A 62 30.53 -22.22 -13.78
CA GLU A 62 31.69 -23.13 -13.80
C GLU A 62 31.42 -24.58 -14.26
N HIS A 63 30.15 -25.01 -14.41
CA HIS A 63 29.84 -26.43 -14.62
C HIS A 63 29.82 -26.93 -16.08
N LYS A 64 30.20 -26.10 -17.07
CA LYS A 64 30.16 -26.49 -18.51
C LYS A 64 31.51 -26.62 -19.22
N LYS A 65 32.64 -26.31 -18.58
CA LYS A 65 33.98 -26.39 -19.24
C LYS A 65 34.75 -27.68 -19.01
N LEU A 66 34.24 -28.62 -18.20
CA LEU A 66 34.96 -29.87 -17.88
C LEU A 66 34.58 -31.06 -18.77
N ALA A 67 33.69 -30.89 -19.77
CA ALA A 67 33.22 -31.97 -20.64
C ALA A 67 33.45 -31.72 -22.14
N GLY A 68 34.40 -30.86 -22.50
CA GLY A 68 34.81 -30.58 -23.88
C GLY A 68 36.18 -31.15 -24.19
#